data_AF-A0A522Z1E2-F1
#
_entry.id   AF-A0A522Z1E2-F1
#
_cell.length_a   1.000
_cell.length_b   1.000
_cell.length_c   1.000
_cell.angle_alpha   90.00
_cell.angle_beta   90.00
_cell.angle_gamma   90.00
#
_symmetry.space_group_name_H-M   'P 1'
#
loop_
_entity.id
_entity.type
_entity.pdbx_description
1 polymer ?
#
loop_
_entity_poly.entity_id
_entity_poly.type
_entity_poly.pdbx_seq_one_letter_code
_entity_poly.pdbx_strand_id
1 'polypeptide(L)'
;MKTTGIILILLVSSLVIPLEYSHADTTLPPTNLKAQAISSSQISLTWNAPVNATQSNVNGYKIETDVGCIGFFTVLVTNTTATSYSNNNLISGLCYGYRVFALNSAGSSSSSNVSSATTFSIPSTPTGLVVTPVSNSALKLSWSTSADDGGTQITGYQIQRNGTVIVTNTGNNKTSFTDSNLLALHQQTYRIAAWNNVGLSIFSNNVTAKTGNQTGNVPTTDNGNFGQAISDFVHKRNELLKKQRDEILKVMKDCTEKMSNTNSSQKKQIQKDCKIQLNAIKEKYKDLTKQFKEEFKNFRETAKSTLNEAKKDKTINKENVKELKKDAKSFEKDGMKQEKELKKELKRANKDFKKEKKNQKGKQHDNED
;
A
#
# COMPACT_ATOMS: atom_id res chain seq x y z
N MET A 1 -73.53 -33.75 -98.90
CA MET A 1 -72.57 -32.65 -99.14
C MET A 1 -72.77 -31.64 -98.01
N LYS A 2 -71.84 -31.29 -97.13
CA LYS A 2 -70.38 -31.37 -97.11
C LYS A 2 -69.89 -31.80 -95.72
N THR A 3 -68.85 -32.62 -95.75
CA THR A 3 -67.91 -32.98 -94.68
C THR A 3 -67.20 -31.74 -94.16
N THR A 4 -67.08 -31.57 -92.83
CA THR A 4 -65.80 -31.16 -92.20
C THR A 4 -65.82 -31.57 -90.72
N GLY A 5 -64.91 -32.48 -90.34
CA GLY A 5 -64.63 -32.79 -88.94
C GLY A 5 -63.97 -31.61 -88.24
N ILE A 6 -64.32 -31.39 -86.97
CA ILE A 6 -63.64 -30.43 -86.12
C ILE A 6 -62.85 -31.22 -85.08
N ILE A 7 -61.56 -30.94 -85.12
CA ILE A 7 -60.47 -31.49 -84.34
C ILE A 7 -60.64 -31.12 -82.87
N LEU A 8 -60.42 -32.13 -82.04
CA LEU A 8 -60.23 -32.08 -80.60
C LEU A 8 -59.05 -31.14 -80.26
N ILE A 9 -59.31 -30.04 -79.55
CA ILE A 9 -58.29 -29.32 -78.79
C ILE A 9 -58.82 -29.19 -77.37
N LEU A 10 -58.47 -30.18 -76.54
CA LEU A 10 -58.53 -30.03 -75.09
C LEU A 10 -57.48 -28.99 -74.70
N LEU A 11 -57.94 -27.75 -74.49
CA LEU A 11 -57.13 -26.73 -73.80
C LEU A 11 -56.98 -27.19 -72.35
N VAL A 12 -55.93 -27.95 -72.09
CA VAL A 12 -55.36 -28.05 -70.74
C VAL A 12 -54.88 -26.63 -70.42
N SER A 13 -55.70 -25.89 -69.70
CA SER A 13 -55.26 -24.68 -69.02
C SER A 13 -54.26 -25.15 -67.97
N SER A 14 -52.99 -25.20 -68.38
CA SER A 14 -51.88 -25.29 -67.46
C SER A 14 -51.97 -24.06 -66.58
N LEU A 15 -52.54 -24.24 -65.39
CA LEU A 15 -52.38 -23.30 -64.29
C LEU A 15 -50.87 -23.26 -64.03
N VAL A 16 -50.17 -22.32 -64.68
CA VAL A 16 -48.83 -21.94 -64.28
C VAL A 16 -49.03 -21.23 -62.95
N ILE A 17 -49.06 -22.01 -61.86
CA ILE A 17 -48.79 -21.48 -60.53
C ILE A 17 -47.40 -20.87 -60.68
N PRO A 18 -47.23 -19.53 -60.56
CA PRO A 18 -45.89 -18.98 -60.50
C PRO A 18 -45.20 -19.70 -59.35
N LEU A 19 -44.09 -20.38 -59.65
CA LEU A 19 -43.18 -20.89 -58.63
C LEU A 19 -43.04 -19.75 -57.61
N GLU A 20 -43.49 -20.00 -56.39
CA GLU A 20 -43.22 -19.10 -55.29
C GLU A 20 -41.75 -18.78 -55.36
N TYR A 21 -41.50 -17.51 -55.69
CA TYR A 21 -40.18 -16.91 -55.70
C TYR A 21 -39.56 -17.31 -54.37
N SER A 22 -38.53 -18.16 -54.43
CA SER A 22 -37.89 -18.72 -53.25
C SER A 22 -37.68 -17.57 -52.27
N HIS A 23 -38.41 -17.61 -51.15
CA HIS A 23 -38.14 -16.69 -50.05
C HIS A 23 -36.64 -16.79 -49.84
N ALA A 24 -35.95 -15.64 -49.92
CA ALA A 24 -34.55 -15.59 -49.53
C ALA A 24 -34.46 -16.34 -48.20
N ASP A 25 -33.68 -17.42 -48.18
CA ASP A 25 -33.37 -18.23 -47.00
C ASP A 25 -32.66 -17.29 -46.03
N THR A 26 -33.47 -16.50 -45.32
CA THR A 26 -33.05 -15.44 -44.43
C THR A 26 -33.00 -16.10 -43.08
N THR A 27 -31.80 -16.56 -42.72
CA THR A 27 -31.57 -17.09 -41.38
C THR A 27 -32.06 -16.07 -40.35
N LEU A 28 -32.77 -16.56 -39.34
CA LEU A 28 -33.18 -15.73 -38.22
C LEU A 28 -31.95 -15.21 -37.45
N PRO A 29 -32.04 -14.08 -36.74
CA PRO A 29 -30.93 -13.56 -35.97
C PRO A 29 -30.56 -14.50 -34.80
N PRO A 30 -29.29 -14.54 -34.39
CA PRO A 30 -28.90 -15.10 -33.09
C PRO A 30 -29.65 -14.42 -31.95
N THR A 31 -29.88 -15.15 -30.86
CA THR A 31 -30.65 -14.66 -29.71
C THR A 31 -29.84 -14.69 -28.42
N ASN A 32 -30.30 -13.96 -27.39
CA ASN A 32 -29.71 -13.99 -26.05
C ASN A 32 -28.20 -13.69 -26.03
N LEU A 33 -27.76 -12.71 -26.83
CA LEU A 33 -26.38 -12.25 -26.79
C LEU A 33 -26.12 -11.60 -25.42
N LYS A 34 -25.07 -12.07 -24.74
CA LYS A 34 -24.58 -11.53 -23.47
C LYS A 34 -23.11 -11.20 -23.59
N ALA A 35 -22.75 -9.99 -23.17
CA ALA A 35 -21.38 -9.54 -23.00
C ALA A 35 -21.06 -9.44 -21.50
N GLN A 36 -19.92 -9.97 -21.09
CA GLN A 36 -19.45 -9.92 -19.70
C GLN A 36 -17.97 -9.54 -19.66
N ALA A 37 -17.64 -8.49 -18.92
CA ALA A 37 -16.25 -8.14 -18.65
C ALA A 37 -15.59 -9.20 -17.74
N ILE A 38 -14.42 -9.66 -18.14
CA ILE A 38 -13.63 -10.67 -17.42
C ILE A 38 -12.38 -10.05 -16.80
N SER A 39 -11.82 -9.03 -17.46
CA SER A 39 -10.63 -8.31 -16.99
C SER A 39 -10.64 -6.87 -17.51
N SER A 40 -9.56 -6.13 -17.26
CA SER A 40 -9.34 -4.80 -17.84
C SER A 40 -9.09 -4.81 -19.35
N SER A 41 -8.87 -5.98 -19.95
CA SER A 41 -8.57 -6.13 -21.38
C SER A 41 -9.36 -7.22 -22.07
N GLN A 42 -10.37 -7.80 -21.41
CA GLN A 42 -11.13 -8.94 -21.93
C GLN A 42 -12.63 -8.84 -21.64
N ILE A 43 -13.43 -9.08 -22.68
CA ILE A 43 -14.87 -9.29 -22.60
C ILE A 43 -15.23 -10.63 -23.24
N SER A 44 -16.00 -11.44 -22.54
CA SER A 44 -16.57 -12.70 -23.05
C SER A 44 -17.96 -12.47 -23.61
N LEU A 45 -18.23 -13.07 -24.77
CA LEU A 45 -19.50 -13.06 -25.46
C LEU A 45 -20.07 -14.47 -25.51
N THR A 46 -21.38 -14.60 -25.26
CA THR A 46 -22.14 -15.84 -25.47
C THR A 46 -23.47 -15.52 -26.11
N TRP A 47 -23.97 -16.39 -26.99
CA TRP A 47 -25.28 -16.26 -27.62
C TRP A 47 -25.88 -17.62 -27.92
N ASN A 48 -27.16 -17.63 -28.27
CA ASN A 48 -27.85 -18.80 -28.79
C ASN A 48 -27.92 -18.73 -30.31
N ALA A 49 -27.84 -19.89 -30.97
CA ALA A 49 -28.16 -20.01 -32.38
C ALA A 49 -29.60 -19.52 -32.66
N PRO A 50 -29.92 -19.18 -33.93
CA PRO A 50 -31.28 -18.77 -34.30
C PRO A 50 -32.32 -19.85 -33.97
N VAL A 51 -33.51 -19.43 -33.55
CA VAL A 51 -34.63 -20.35 -33.25
C VAL A 51 -35.01 -21.08 -34.55
N ASN A 52 -35.22 -22.40 -34.50
CA ASN A 52 -35.47 -23.26 -35.66
C ASN A 52 -34.31 -23.37 -36.68
N ALA A 53 -33.07 -23.03 -36.31
CA ALA A 53 -31.91 -23.36 -37.15
C ALA A 53 -31.77 -24.89 -37.25
N THR A 54 -32.14 -25.47 -38.39
CA THR A 54 -31.64 -26.80 -38.74
C THR A 54 -30.12 -26.69 -38.91
N GLN A 55 -29.35 -27.70 -38.48
CA GLN A 55 -27.88 -27.70 -38.55
C GLN A 55 -27.30 -27.48 -39.96
N SER A 56 -28.14 -27.49 -41.01
CA SER A 56 -27.77 -27.26 -42.41
C SER A 56 -27.76 -25.79 -42.85
N ASN A 57 -28.34 -24.86 -42.07
CA ASN A 57 -28.63 -23.50 -42.57
C ASN A 57 -27.75 -22.39 -41.98
N VAL A 58 -26.89 -22.66 -40.99
CA VAL A 58 -25.96 -21.65 -40.43
C VAL A 58 -24.52 -22.15 -40.57
N ASN A 59 -23.74 -21.46 -41.39
CA ASN A 59 -22.33 -21.76 -41.68
C ASN A 59 -21.37 -21.01 -40.75
N GLY A 60 -21.88 -20.11 -39.91
CA GLY A 60 -21.14 -19.44 -38.85
C GLY A 60 -21.77 -18.11 -38.45
N TYR A 61 -20.98 -17.26 -37.81
CA TYR A 61 -21.42 -16.00 -37.21
C TYR A 61 -20.45 -14.87 -37.50
N LYS A 62 -20.99 -13.71 -37.86
CA LYS A 62 -20.24 -12.44 -37.92
C LYS A 62 -20.48 -11.68 -36.63
N ILE A 63 -19.44 -11.08 -36.07
CA ILE A 63 -19.52 -10.25 -34.85
C ILE A 63 -19.11 -8.84 -35.21
N GLU A 64 -19.93 -7.87 -34.83
CA GLU A 64 -19.60 -6.45 -34.90
C GLU A 64 -19.50 -5.85 -33.51
N THR A 65 -18.62 -4.87 -33.35
CA THR A 65 -18.36 -4.16 -32.10
C THR A 65 -18.51 -2.65 -32.26
N ASP A 66 -19.04 -2.00 -31.23
CA ASP A 66 -19.14 -0.55 -31.06
C ASP A 66 -18.24 -0.12 -29.90
N VAL A 67 -17.13 0.51 -30.23
CA VAL A 67 -16.11 0.93 -29.27
C VAL A 67 -16.53 2.26 -28.65
N GLY A 68 -16.67 2.30 -27.32
CA GLY A 68 -17.20 3.44 -26.59
C GLY A 68 -18.73 3.48 -26.49
N CYS A 69 -19.42 2.47 -27.05
CA CYS A 69 -20.88 2.38 -27.03
C CYS A 69 -21.56 3.65 -27.59
N ILE A 70 -21.03 4.17 -28.69
CA ILE A 70 -21.46 5.43 -29.32
C ILE A 70 -22.39 5.24 -30.52
N GLY A 71 -22.77 4.00 -30.80
CA GLY A 71 -23.66 3.62 -31.92
C GLY A 71 -22.93 3.34 -33.23
N PHE A 72 -21.59 3.28 -33.25
CA PHE A 72 -20.82 3.03 -34.48
C PHE A 72 -20.20 1.64 -34.49
N PHE A 73 -20.84 0.71 -35.23
CA PHE A 73 -20.43 -0.68 -35.30
C PHE A 73 -19.41 -0.94 -36.42
N THR A 74 -18.34 -1.66 -36.09
CA THR A 74 -17.33 -2.16 -37.03
C THR A 74 -17.21 -3.68 -36.93
N VAL A 75 -16.75 -4.34 -38.00
CA VAL A 75 -16.58 -5.80 -38.02
C VAL A 75 -15.40 -6.21 -37.14
N LEU A 76 -15.70 -7.00 -36.10
CA LEU A 76 -14.71 -7.57 -35.19
C LEU A 76 -14.29 -8.98 -35.65
N VAL A 77 -15.26 -9.80 -36.04
CA VAL A 77 -15.04 -11.16 -36.55
C VAL A 77 -15.87 -11.34 -37.80
N THR A 78 -15.23 -11.76 -38.89
CA THR A 78 -15.89 -11.97 -40.18
C THR A 78 -16.65 -13.30 -40.24
N ASN A 79 -16.13 -14.35 -39.60
CA ASN A 79 -16.81 -15.65 -39.45
C ASN A 79 -16.24 -16.45 -38.25
N THR A 80 -17.12 -17.05 -37.45
CA THR A 80 -16.81 -18.07 -36.45
C THR A 80 -17.95 -19.09 -36.36
N THR A 81 -17.66 -20.36 -36.10
CA THR A 81 -18.69 -21.40 -35.93
C THR A 81 -19.14 -21.56 -34.48
N ALA A 82 -18.39 -21.01 -33.52
CA ALA A 82 -18.73 -21.07 -32.11
C ALA A 82 -19.89 -20.12 -31.77
N THR A 83 -20.66 -20.43 -30.73
CA THR A 83 -21.69 -19.55 -30.14
C THR A 83 -21.16 -18.74 -28.94
N SER A 84 -19.84 -18.55 -28.92
CA SER A 84 -19.12 -17.78 -27.91
C SER A 84 -17.87 -17.16 -28.51
N TYR A 85 -17.43 -16.03 -27.97
CA TYR A 85 -16.21 -15.36 -28.41
C TYR A 85 -15.53 -14.63 -27.25
N SER A 86 -14.19 -14.65 -27.22
CA SER A 86 -13.41 -13.88 -26.25
C SER A 86 -12.75 -12.71 -26.95
N ASN A 87 -13.23 -11.50 -26.70
CA ASN A 87 -12.61 -10.29 -27.21
C ASN A 87 -11.50 -9.84 -26.25
N ASN A 88 -10.26 -9.85 -26.72
CA ASN A 88 -9.07 -9.59 -25.91
C ASN A 88 -8.37 -8.30 -26.35
N ASN A 89 -7.35 -7.86 -25.60
CA ASN A 89 -6.55 -6.66 -25.88
C ASN A 89 -7.39 -5.37 -25.89
N LEU A 90 -8.42 -5.32 -25.05
CA LEU A 90 -9.30 -4.17 -24.92
C LEU A 90 -8.69 -3.07 -24.05
N ILE A 91 -9.19 -1.85 -24.24
CA ILE A 91 -8.82 -0.68 -23.45
C ILE A 91 -9.58 -0.75 -22.13
N SER A 92 -8.86 -0.57 -21.02
CA SER A 92 -9.40 -0.59 -19.66
C SER A 92 -10.39 0.56 -19.43
N GLY A 93 -11.51 0.27 -18.73
CA GLY A 93 -12.56 1.22 -18.41
C GLY A 93 -13.42 1.67 -19.61
N LEU A 94 -13.25 1.07 -20.79
CA LEU A 94 -13.99 1.45 -21.98
C LEU A 94 -15.19 0.53 -22.19
N CYS A 95 -16.33 1.14 -22.56
CA CYS A 95 -17.54 0.41 -22.93
C CYS A 95 -17.38 -0.21 -24.33
N TYR A 96 -17.80 -1.46 -24.50
CA TYR A 96 -17.88 -2.12 -25.79
C TYR A 96 -19.28 -2.68 -25.99
N GLY A 97 -19.95 -2.25 -27.05
CA GLY A 97 -21.22 -2.83 -27.52
C GLY A 97 -20.95 -3.91 -28.55
N TYR A 98 -21.78 -4.94 -28.58
CA TYR A 98 -21.66 -6.08 -29.49
C TYR A 98 -23.00 -6.44 -30.10
N ARG A 99 -22.96 -6.89 -31.35
CA ARG A 99 -24.08 -7.56 -32.02
C ARG A 99 -23.56 -8.70 -32.89
N VAL A 100 -24.35 -9.76 -33.01
CA VAL A 100 -23.97 -10.97 -33.75
C VAL A 100 -24.98 -11.22 -34.86
N PHE A 101 -24.50 -11.72 -35.99
CA PHE A 101 -25.28 -12.11 -37.15
C PHE A 101 -25.03 -13.57 -37.45
N ALA A 102 -26.06 -14.33 -37.81
CA ALA A 102 -25.90 -15.66 -38.39
C ALA A 102 -25.50 -15.51 -39.87
N LEU A 103 -24.67 -16.42 -40.36
CA LEU A 103 -24.22 -16.48 -41.74
C LEU A 103 -24.70 -17.77 -42.39
N ASN A 104 -25.23 -17.68 -43.61
CA ASN A 104 -25.54 -18.82 -44.46
C ASN A 104 -25.06 -18.57 -45.89
N SER A 105 -25.38 -19.49 -46.82
CA SER A 105 -25.03 -19.33 -48.24
C SER A 105 -25.69 -18.12 -48.91
N ALA A 106 -26.80 -17.61 -48.36
CA ALA A 106 -27.49 -16.42 -48.86
C ALA A 106 -26.94 -15.10 -48.31
N GLY A 107 -26.18 -15.12 -47.21
CA GLY A 107 -25.55 -13.95 -46.62
C GLY A 107 -25.70 -13.88 -45.09
N SER A 108 -25.79 -12.66 -44.56
CA SER A 108 -26.00 -12.41 -43.13
C SER A 108 -27.48 -12.25 -42.78
N SER A 109 -27.89 -12.77 -41.63
CA SER A 109 -29.18 -12.48 -41.00
C SER A 109 -29.33 -10.99 -40.62
N SER A 110 -30.46 -10.61 -40.02
CA SER A 110 -30.51 -9.42 -39.16
C SER A 110 -29.64 -9.61 -37.91
N SER A 111 -29.33 -8.52 -37.19
CA SER A 111 -28.53 -8.62 -35.98
C SER A 111 -29.32 -9.18 -34.80
N SER A 112 -28.62 -9.82 -33.86
CA SER A 112 -29.11 -10.07 -32.51
C SER A 112 -29.48 -8.78 -31.77
N ASN A 113 -29.95 -8.91 -30.53
CA ASN A 113 -29.92 -7.80 -29.58
C ASN A 113 -28.48 -7.24 -29.46
N VAL A 114 -28.37 -5.94 -29.14
CA VAL A 114 -27.10 -5.35 -28.73
C VAL A 114 -26.87 -5.71 -27.26
N SER A 115 -25.67 -6.15 -26.92
CA SER A 115 -25.21 -6.32 -25.53
C SER A 115 -23.91 -5.56 -25.33
N SER A 116 -23.77 -4.86 -24.21
CA SER A 116 -22.57 -4.12 -23.88
C SER A 116 -21.97 -4.56 -22.55
N ALA A 117 -20.66 -4.34 -22.40
CA ALA A 117 -19.95 -4.45 -21.13
C ALA A 117 -18.78 -3.45 -21.11
N THR A 118 -18.44 -2.97 -19.92
CA THR A 118 -17.29 -2.10 -19.69
C THR A 118 -16.17 -2.92 -19.07
N THR A 119 -14.97 -2.89 -19.65
CA THR A 119 -13.79 -3.57 -19.10
C THR A 119 -13.45 -3.00 -17.71
N PHE A 120 -12.83 -3.82 -16.87
CA PHE A 120 -12.41 -3.35 -15.55
C PHE A 120 -11.38 -2.21 -15.66
N SER A 121 -11.37 -1.33 -14.66
CA SER A 121 -10.48 -0.19 -14.55
C SER A 121 -9.90 -0.07 -13.14
N ILE A 122 -8.96 0.85 -12.96
CA ILE A 122 -8.51 1.23 -11.62
C ILE A 122 -9.67 1.94 -10.88
N PRO A 123 -9.67 1.95 -9.54
CA PRO A 123 -10.69 2.68 -8.79
C PRO A 123 -10.64 4.17 -9.05
N SER A 124 -11.77 4.85 -8.83
CA SER A 124 -11.76 6.32 -8.71
C SER A 124 -10.94 6.75 -7.50
N THR A 125 -10.56 8.02 -7.43
CA THR A 125 -9.87 8.58 -6.25
C THR A 125 -10.69 8.36 -4.97
N PRO A 126 -10.09 7.89 -3.86
CA PRO A 126 -10.73 7.99 -2.56
C PRO A 126 -10.91 9.46 -2.15
N THR A 127 -11.96 9.75 -1.37
CA THR A 127 -12.34 11.12 -1.01
C THR A 127 -12.45 11.30 0.50
N GLY A 128 -12.67 12.53 0.97
CA GLY A 128 -12.94 12.80 2.38
C GLY A 128 -11.77 12.47 3.32
N LEU A 129 -10.51 12.54 2.84
CA LEU A 129 -9.36 12.34 3.70
C LEU A 129 -9.34 13.41 4.81
N VAL A 130 -9.38 12.96 6.05
CA VAL A 130 -9.23 13.75 7.26
C VAL A 130 -8.07 13.18 8.06
N VAL A 131 -7.23 14.07 8.59
CA VAL A 131 -6.09 13.70 9.43
C VAL A 131 -6.22 14.41 10.77
N THR A 132 -6.44 13.64 11.83
CA THR A 132 -6.59 14.15 13.19
C THR A 132 -5.44 13.65 14.06
N PRO A 133 -4.87 14.48 14.94
CA PRO A 133 -4.00 13.95 15.98
C PRO A 133 -4.76 12.96 16.84
N VAL A 134 -4.06 11.94 17.34
CA VAL A 134 -4.55 11.03 18.38
C VAL A 134 -3.60 10.97 19.57
N SER A 135 -2.35 11.38 19.39
CA SER A 135 -1.39 11.66 20.45
C SER A 135 -0.35 12.66 19.97
N ASN A 136 0.58 13.03 20.85
CA ASN A 136 1.71 13.89 20.50
C ASN A 136 2.68 13.22 19.50
N SER A 137 2.54 11.91 19.25
CA SER A 137 3.40 11.14 18.34
C SER A 137 2.63 10.30 17.33
N ALA A 138 1.32 10.55 17.16
CA ALA A 138 0.51 9.80 16.23
C ALA A 138 -0.63 10.63 15.61
N LEU A 139 -0.87 10.37 14.32
CA LEU A 139 -1.95 10.94 13.53
C LEU A 139 -2.83 9.80 13.02
N LYS A 140 -4.16 9.96 13.15
CA LYS A 140 -5.16 9.07 12.54
C LYS A 140 -5.65 9.70 11.25
N LEU A 141 -5.50 8.95 10.17
CA LEU A 141 -6.08 9.21 8.86
C LEU A 141 -7.42 8.47 8.81
N SER A 142 -8.48 9.15 8.35
CA SER A 142 -9.78 8.54 8.05
C SER A 142 -10.27 9.10 6.72
N TRP A 143 -10.93 8.28 5.90
CA TRP A 143 -11.40 8.68 4.57
C TRP A 143 -12.69 7.96 4.17
N SER A 144 -13.22 8.34 3.02
CA SER A 144 -14.29 7.65 2.32
C SER A 144 -13.70 6.78 1.21
N THR A 145 -14.28 5.60 1.00
CA THR A 145 -13.89 4.73 -0.13
C THR A 145 -14.14 5.41 -1.48
N SER A 146 -13.54 4.86 -2.54
CA SER A 146 -13.80 5.27 -3.92
C SER A 146 -15.27 5.09 -4.29
N ALA A 147 -15.85 6.05 -5.02
CA ALA A 147 -17.24 5.99 -5.46
C ALA A 147 -17.45 4.94 -6.57
N ASP A 148 -16.42 4.73 -7.39
CA ASP A 148 -16.34 3.67 -8.38
C ASP A 148 -15.11 2.81 -8.08
N ASP A 149 -15.29 1.49 -7.98
CA ASP A 149 -14.23 0.53 -7.73
C ASP A 149 -13.57 0.01 -9.02
N GLY A 150 -14.05 0.45 -10.19
CA GLY A 150 -13.53 0.04 -11.49
C GLY A 150 -13.95 -1.38 -11.89
N GLY A 151 -15.02 -1.92 -11.30
CA GLY A 151 -15.56 -3.24 -11.62
C GLY A 151 -14.88 -4.40 -10.89
N THR A 152 -13.92 -4.12 -10.00
CA THR A 152 -13.38 -5.11 -9.07
C THR A 152 -13.23 -4.51 -7.68
N GLN A 153 -13.49 -5.29 -6.64
CA GLN A 153 -13.49 -4.80 -5.26
C GLN A 153 -12.17 -4.11 -4.86
N ILE A 154 -12.28 -3.11 -3.99
CA ILE A 154 -11.12 -2.48 -3.36
C ILE A 154 -10.40 -3.49 -2.44
N THR A 155 -9.11 -3.67 -2.66
CA THR A 155 -8.23 -4.59 -1.91
C THR A 155 -7.38 -3.87 -0.86
N GLY A 156 -7.26 -2.55 -0.95
CA GLY A 156 -6.68 -1.72 0.10
C GLY A 156 -6.28 -0.32 -0.38
N TYR A 157 -5.38 0.33 0.37
CA TYR A 157 -4.99 1.71 0.13
C TYR A 157 -3.47 1.90 0.22
N GLN A 158 -2.92 2.74 -0.66
CA GLN A 158 -1.56 3.25 -0.58
C GLN A 158 -1.57 4.60 0.15
N ILE A 159 -0.62 4.79 1.08
CA ILE A 159 -0.54 6.00 1.90
C ILE A 159 0.83 6.65 1.70
N GLN A 160 0.83 7.93 1.34
CA GLN A 160 2.02 8.75 1.27
C GLN A 160 2.05 9.78 2.40
N ARG A 161 3.25 9.98 2.96
CA ARG A 161 3.59 11.01 3.93
C ARG A 161 4.75 11.84 3.38
N ASN A 162 4.56 13.16 3.26
CA ASN A 162 5.53 14.11 2.72
C ASN A 162 6.14 13.64 1.38
N GLY A 163 5.30 13.11 0.49
CA GLY A 163 5.72 12.58 -0.81
C GLY A 163 6.35 11.19 -0.80
N THR A 164 6.59 10.59 0.37
CA THR A 164 7.15 9.23 0.50
C THR A 164 6.05 8.22 0.79
N VAL A 165 6.06 7.07 0.10
CA VAL A 165 5.14 5.95 0.41
C VAL A 165 5.52 5.34 1.76
N ILE A 166 4.61 5.38 2.72
CA ILE A 166 4.79 4.77 4.06
C ILE A 166 4.01 3.46 4.20
N VAL A 167 2.99 3.26 3.36
CA VAL A 167 2.23 2.00 3.24
C VAL A 167 1.97 1.79 1.77
N THR A 168 2.48 0.70 1.20
CA THR A 168 2.26 0.36 -0.22
C THR A 168 0.83 -0.14 -0.45
N ASN A 169 0.32 -1.00 0.43
CA ASN A 169 -1.06 -1.46 0.42
C ASN A 169 -1.48 -1.87 1.85
N THR A 170 -2.64 -1.42 2.33
CA THR A 170 -3.20 -1.82 3.63
C THR A 170 -3.65 -3.28 3.67
N GLY A 171 -3.89 -3.92 2.51
CA GLY A 171 -4.35 -5.31 2.40
C GLY A 171 -5.78 -5.53 2.92
N ASN A 172 -6.55 -4.47 3.11
CA ASN A 172 -7.95 -4.52 3.52
C ASN A 172 -8.66 -3.21 3.14
N ASN A 173 -9.99 -3.28 3.02
CA ASN A 173 -10.87 -2.16 2.65
C ASN A 173 -11.23 -1.21 3.80
N LYS A 174 -10.54 -1.26 4.96
CA LYS A 174 -10.81 -0.29 6.04
C LYS A 174 -10.36 1.10 5.60
N THR A 175 -11.19 2.09 5.88
CA THR A 175 -10.95 3.48 5.49
C THR A 175 -10.30 4.31 6.59
N SER A 176 -9.38 3.70 7.35
CA SER A 176 -8.61 4.40 8.37
C SER A 176 -7.23 3.80 8.58
N PHE A 177 -6.28 4.63 8.99
CA PHE A 177 -4.90 4.23 9.29
C PHE A 177 -4.32 5.14 10.39
N THR A 178 -3.50 4.59 11.28
CA THR A 178 -2.82 5.37 12.31
C THR A 178 -1.32 5.35 12.08
N ASP A 179 -0.76 6.50 11.73
CA ASP A 179 0.68 6.71 11.62
C ASP A 179 1.25 7.07 12.99
N SER A 180 2.19 6.27 13.50
CA SER A 180 2.74 6.37 14.85
C SER A 180 4.24 6.67 14.81
N ASN A 181 4.85 6.97 15.97
CA ASN A 181 6.27 7.34 16.09
C ASN A 181 6.64 8.63 15.35
N LEU A 182 5.68 9.56 15.26
CA LEU A 182 5.87 10.89 14.69
C LEU A 182 6.52 11.83 15.72
N LEU A 183 7.23 12.82 15.22
CA LEU A 183 7.73 13.92 16.05
C LEU A 183 6.57 14.82 16.47
N ALA A 184 6.57 15.27 17.73
CA ALA A 184 5.56 16.17 18.27
C ALA A 184 5.63 17.56 17.64
N LEU A 185 4.48 18.21 17.44
CA LEU A 185 4.31 19.53 16.82
C LEU A 185 4.85 19.64 15.37
N HIS A 186 5.27 18.54 14.77
CA HIS A 186 5.72 18.49 13.40
C HIS A 186 4.54 18.30 12.46
N GLN A 187 4.56 19.11 11.40
CA GLN A 187 3.60 19.04 10.33
C GLN A 187 3.92 17.87 9.40
N GLN A 188 2.90 17.11 9.06
CA GLN A 188 2.93 16.01 8.11
C GLN A 188 1.87 16.26 7.05
N THR A 189 2.20 15.97 5.81
CA THR A 189 1.27 16.04 4.67
C THR A 189 0.99 14.64 4.17
N TYR A 190 -0.28 14.27 4.07
CA TYR A 190 -0.73 12.96 3.63
C TYR A 190 -1.57 13.03 2.37
N ARG A 191 -1.50 11.96 1.57
CA ARG A 191 -2.47 11.66 0.53
C ARG A 191 -2.60 10.14 0.39
N ILE A 192 -3.74 9.70 -0.12
CA ILE A 192 -4.08 8.27 -0.22
C ILE A 192 -4.53 7.91 -1.64
N ALA A 193 -4.35 6.65 -2.03
CA ALA A 193 -4.86 6.09 -3.28
C ALA A 193 -5.42 4.68 -2.99
N ALA A 194 -6.41 4.23 -3.76
CA ALA A 194 -7.07 2.95 -3.58
C ALA A 194 -6.53 1.90 -4.55
N TRP A 195 -6.44 0.65 -4.09
CA TRP A 195 -6.06 -0.52 -4.88
C TRP A 195 -7.27 -1.37 -5.21
N ASN A 196 -7.34 -1.88 -6.43
CA ASN A 196 -8.13 -3.07 -6.78
C ASN A 196 -7.25 -4.09 -7.53
N ASN A 197 -7.87 -5.08 -8.17
CA ASN A 197 -7.13 -6.11 -8.92
C ASN A 197 -6.54 -5.61 -10.26
N VAL A 198 -7.01 -4.47 -10.76
CA VAL A 198 -6.48 -3.84 -11.97
C VAL A 198 -5.26 -2.97 -11.62
N GLY A 199 -5.33 -2.21 -10.53
CA GLY A 199 -4.22 -1.39 -10.10
C GLY A 199 -4.57 -0.30 -9.09
N LEU A 200 -3.70 0.71 -9.05
CA LEU A 200 -3.74 1.83 -8.11
C LEU A 200 -4.46 3.03 -8.73
N SER A 201 -5.38 3.64 -7.98
CA SER A 201 -6.05 4.89 -8.34
C SER A 201 -5.08 6.07 -8.37
N ILE A 202 -5.53 7.20 -8.91
CA ILE A 202 -4.89 8.48 -8.62
C ILE A 202 -4.97 8.81 -7.12
N PHE A 203 -4.01 9.58 -6.63
CA PHE A 203 -3.99 10.01 -5.23
C PHE A 203 -5.01 11.11 -4.96
N SER A 204 -5.53 11.12 -3.73
CA SER A 204 -6.32 12.22 -3.17
C SER A 204 -5.54 13.53 -3.15
N ASN A 205 -6.24 14.62 -2.89
CA ASN A 205 -5.62 15.88 -2.50
C ASN A 205 -4.76 15.68 -1.23
N ASN A 206 -3.75 16.54 -1.10
CA ASN A 206 -2.90 16.60 0.10
C ASN A 206 -3.70 17.14 1.28
N VAL A 207 -3.58 16.48 2.43
CA VAL A 207 -4.13 16.93 3.71
C VAL A 207 -3.00 17.03 4.71
N THR A 208 -2.93 18.17 5.37
CA THR A 208 -1.83 18.51 6.27
C THR A 208 -2.34 18.54 7.70
N ALA A 209 -1.63 17.86 8.60
CA ALA A 209 -1.91 17.91 10.03
C ALA A 209 -0.60 17.98 10.82
N LYS A 210 -0.68 18.61 12.00
CA LYS A 210 0.38 18.56 12.99
C LYS A 210 -0.01 17.57 14.07
N THR A 211 0.97 16.80 14.57
CA THR A 211 0.79 16.13 15.85
C THR A 211 0.48 17.19 16.90
N GLY A 212 -0.74 17.16 17.43
CA GLY A 212 -1.20 18.11 18.44
C GLY A 212 -0.89 17.61 19.84
N ASN A 213 -0.88 18.53 20.81
CA ASN A 213 -1.39 18.21 22.13
C ASN A 213 -2.90 18.07 21.99
N GLN A 214 -3.49 16.92 22.31
CA GLN A 214 -4.96 16.78 22.31
C GLN A 214 -5.61 17.88 23.18
N THR A 215 -6.29 18.84 22.55
CA THR A 215 -7.37 19.60 23.17
C THR A 215 -8.68 18.90 22.79
N GLY A 216 -9.00 17.82 23.51
CA GLY A 216 -10.16 16.97 23.23
C GLY A 216 -10.42 15.90 24.29
N ASN A 217 -9.98 16.22 25.51
CA ASN A 217 -10.25 15.63 26.81
C ASN A 217 -9.20 16.31 27.67
N VAL A 218 -9.57 17.44 28.29
CA VAL A 218 -8.69 18.11 29.24
C VAL A 218 -8.47 17.10 30.38
N PRO A 219 -7.27 16.53 30.58
CA PRO A 219 -6.92 16.09 31.92
C PRO A 219 -6.89 17.39 32.71
N THR A 220 -7.89 17.55 33.56
CA THR A 220 -7.94 18.60 34.58
C THR A 220 -6.54 18.72 35.19
N THR A 221 -5.96 19.91 35.08
CA THR A 221 -4.84 20.41 35.88
C THR A 221 -3.94 19.32 36.45
N ASP A 222 -2.95 18.87 35.70
CA ASP A 222 -1.82 18.23 36.35
C ASP A 222 -0.51 18.64 35.70
N ASN A 223 0.37 19.23 36.51
CA ASN A 223 1.77 19.50 36.20
C ASN A 223 2.55 18.21 35.84
N GLY A 224 1.89 17.04 35.83
CA GLY A 224 2.43 15.73 35.52
C GLY A 224 2.85 15.51 34.06
N ASN A 225 2.27 16.16 33.03
CA ASN A 225 2.56 15.76 31.64
C ASN A 225 3.95 16.22 31.14
N PHE A 226 4.41 17.42 31.56
CA PHE A 226 5.76 17.88 31.21
C PHE A 226 6.84 17.16 32.05
N GLY A 227 6.57 16.95 33.35
CA GLY A 227 7.43 16.15 34.22
C GLY A 227 7.55 14.69 33.77
N GLN A 228 6.46 14.10 33.27
CA GLN A 228 6.46 12.74 32.73
C GLN A 228 7.22 12.66 31.41
N ALA A 229 7.05 13.61 30.49
CA ALA A 229 7.83 13.64 29.24
C ALA A 229 9.35 13.78 29.50
N ILE A 230 9.71 14.57 30.51
CA ILE A 230 11.08 14.66 31.04
C ILE A 230 11.51 13.30 31.59
N SER A 231 10.72 12.69 32.48
CA SER A 231 10.98 11.39 33.09
C SER A 231 11.21 10.29 32.05
N ASP A 232 10.31 10.18 31.07
CA ASP A 232 10.36 9.19 29.98
C ASP A 232 11.60 9.35 29.11
N PHE A 233 11.96 10.60 28.77
CA PHE A 233 13.16 10.89 27.99
C PHE A 233 14.43 10.43 28.72
N VAL A 234 14.53 10.67 30.03
CA VAL A 234 15.67 10.18 30.82
C VAL A 234 15.63 8.69 31.06
N HIS A 235 14.46 8.11 31.25
CA HIS A 235 14.32 6.67 31.38
C HIS A 235 14.85 5.98 30.10
N LYS A 236 14.42 6.46 28.93
CA LYS A 236 14.90 5.97 27.62
C LYS A 236 16.43 6.13 27.47
N ARG A 237 16.99 7.26 27.91
CA ARG A 237 18.45 7.47 27.92
C ARG A 237 19.16 6.44 28.79
N ASN A 238 18.68 6.26 30.02
CA ASN A 238 19.32 5.41 31.01
C ASN A 238 19.25 3.94 30.59
N GLU A 239 18.16 3.51 29.97
CA GLU A 239 18.05 2.19 29.34
C GLU A 239 19.05 2.00 28.18
N LEU A 240 19.26 3.01 27.32
CA LEU A 240 20.26 2.96 26.25
C LEU A 240 21.69 2.85 26.80
N LEU A 241 22.00 3.59 27.86
CA LEU A 241 23.29 3.54 28.53
C LEU A 241 23.53 2.21 29.26
N LYS A 242 22.48 1.63 29.85
CA LYS A 242 22.50 0.30 30.45
C LYS A 242 22.73 -0.78 29.38
N LYS A 243 22.02 -0.70 28.25
CA LYS A 243 22.22 -1.60 27.11
C LYS A 243 23.64 -1.53 26.55
N GLN A 244 24.23 -0.32 26.47
CA GLN A 244 25.64 -0.15 26.08
C GLN A 244 26.57 -0.87 27.05
N ARG A 245 26.37 -0.68 28.36
CA ARG A 245 27.16 -1.34 29.40
C ARG A 245 27.07 -2.85 29.28
N ASP A 246 25.87 -3.39 29.11
CA ASP A 246 25.62 -4.83 29.06
C ASP A 246 26.23 -5.47 27.81
N GLU A 247 26.13 -4.82 26.65
CA GLU A 247 26.80 -5.28 25.42
C GLU A 247 28.33 -5.30 25.57
N ILE A 248 28.91 -4.27 26.20
CA ILE A 248 30.35 -4.22 26.48
C ILE A 248 30.74 -5.33 27.46
N LEU A 249 30.02 -5.46 28.59
CA LEU A 249 30.32 -6.49 29.60
C LEU A 249 30.22 -7.90 29.03
N LYS A 250 29.23 -8.14 28.16
CA LYS A 250 29.07 -9.42 27.46
C LYS A 250 30.29 -9.74 26.59
N VAL A 251 30.67 -8.83 25.70
CA VAL A 251 31.87 -9.02 24.85
C VAL A 251 33.10 -9.24 25.71
N MET A 252 33.25 -8.48 26.79
CA MET A 252 34.39 -8.62 27.70
C MET A 252 34.43 -10.00 28.37
N LYS A 253 33.28 -10.49 28.85
CA LYS A 253 33.17 -11.82 29.47
C LYS A 253 33.48 -12.93 28.47
N ASP A 254 32.87 -12.89 27.29
CA ASP A 254 33.08 -13.87 26.22
C ASP A 254 34.55 -13.91 25.78
N CYS A 255 35.18 -12.75 25.71
CA CYS A 255 36.60 -12.61 25.40
C CYS A 255 37.49 -13.21 26.48
N THR A 256 37.21 -12.94 27.76
CA THR A 256 37.97 -13.52 28.88
C THR A 256 37.86 -15.03 28.92
N GLU A 257 36.65 -15.58 28.74
CA GLU A 257 36.42 -17.03 28.72
C GLU A 257 37.16 -17.71 27.55
N LYS A 258 37.06 -17.16 26.33
CA LYS A 258 37.78 -17.68 25.17
C LYS A 258 39.30 -17.63 25.33
N MET A 259 39.82 -16.58 25.97
CA MET A 259 41.26 -16.44 26.26
C MET A 259 41.74 -17.41 27.36
N SER A 260 40.87 -17.85 28.27
CA SER A 260 41.22 -18.81 29.32
C SER A 260 41.39 -20.25 28.79
N ASN A 261 40.73 -20.59 27.69
CA ASN A 261 40.61 -21.96 27.16
C ASN A 261 41.43 -22.24 25.88
N THR A 262 42.43 -21.42 25.54
CA THR A 262 43.15 -21.52 24.25
C THR A 262 44.66 -21.32 24.36
N ASN A 263 45.40 -21.81 23.34
CA ASN A 263 46.86 -21.74 23.28
C ASN A 263 47.39 -20.33 22.90
N SER A 264 48.70 -20.09 23.08
CA SER A 264 49.33 -18.77 22.89
C SER A 264 49.09 -18.13 21.50
N SER A 265 49.05 -18.94 20.44
CA SER A 265 48.83 -18.47 19.06
C SER A 265 47.37 -18.01 18.84
N GLN A 266 46.40 -18.77 19.35
CA GLN A 266 44.98 -18.45 19.27
C GLN A 266 44.59 -17.21 20.10
N LYS A 267 45.26 -16.96 21.25
CA LYS A 267 45.00 -15.77 22.10
C LYS A 267 45.20 -14.44 21.38
N LYS A 268 46.20 -14.34 20.48
CA LYS A 268 46.44 -13.11 19.69
C LYS A 268 45.28 -12.82 18.73
N GLN A 269 44.74 -13.86 18.11
CA GLN A 269 43.60 -13.73 17.20
C GLN A 269 42.32 -13.36 17.95
N ILE A 270 42.03 -14.04 19.07
CA ILE A 270 40.90 -13.72 19.95
C ILE A 270 40.98 -12.25 20.41
N GLN A 271 42.15 -11.77 20.79
CA GLN A 271 42.33 -10.37 21.21
C GLN A 271 42.03 -9.37 20.08
N LYS A 272 42.36 -9.71 18.83
CA LYS A 272 42.06 -8.87 17.66
C LYS A 272 40.55 -8.81 17.42
N ASP A 273 39.88 -9.95 17.47
CA ASP A 273 38.44 -10.06 17.26
C ASP A 273 37.64 -9.33 18.35
N CYS A 274 38.05 -9.46 19.60
CA CYS A 274 37.50 -8.72 20.74
C CYS A 274 37.61 -7.20 20.56
N LYS A 275 38.75 -6.72 20.05
CA LYS A 275 38.97 -5.29 19.80
C LYS A 275 38.04 -4.79 18.69
N ILE A 276 37.82 -5.60 17.66
CA ILE A 276 36.88 -5.27 16.57
C ILE A 276 35.46 -5.15 17.13
N GLN A 277 35.00 -6.13 17.92
CA GLN A 277 33.68 -6.11 18.54
C GLN A 277 33.46 -4.89 19.46
N LEU A 278 34.45 -4.58 20.32
CA LEU A 278 34.40 -3.40 21.18
C LEU A 278 34.36 -2.08 20.41
N ASN A 279 35.09 -1.99 19.29
CA ASN A 279 35.07 -0.80 18.44
C ASN A 279 33.74 -0.67 17.68
N ALA A 280 33.15 -1.77 17.22
CA ALA A 280 31.83 -1.77 16.60
C ALA A 280 30.75 -1.27 17.58
N ILE A 281 30.80 -1.71 18.84
CA ILE A 281 29.92 -1.19 19.90
C ILE A 281 30.17 0.32 20.11
N LYS A 282 31.43 0.76 20.17
CA LYS A 282 31.74 2.21 20.33
C LYS A 282 31.14 3.06 19.21
N GLU A 283 31.28 2.65 17.96
CA GLU A 283 30.73 3.43 16.83
C GLU A 283 29.19 3.39 16.82
N LYS A 284 28.57 2.22 17.06
CA LYS A 284 27.10 2.09 17.20
C LYS A 284 26.53 3.07 18.23
N TYR A 285 27.15 3.17 19.40
CA TYR A 285 26.66 4.04 20.48
C TYR A 285 27.09 5.50 20.33
N LYS A 286 28.08 5.82 19.50
CA LYS A 286 28.46 7.19 19.16
C LYS A 286 27.40 7.87 18.31
N ASP A 287 26.85 7.18 17.31
CA ASP A 287 25.74 7.68 16.50
C ASP A 287 24.47 7.85 17.34
N LEU A 288 24.19 6.87 18.20
CA LEU A 288 23.08 6.93 19.14
C LEU A 288 23.22 8.11 20.14
N THR A 289 24.44 8.39 20.61
CA THR A 289 24.72 9.56 21.46
C THR A 289 24.51 10.86 20.71
N LYS A 290 24.88 10.93 19.43
CA LYS A 290 24.67 12.10 18.57
C LYS A 290 23.17 12.35 18.34
N GLN A 291 22.43 11.29 18.01
CA GLN A 291 20.97 11.33 17.88
C GLN A 291 20.32 11.83 19.18
N PHE A 292 20.73 11.28 20.32
CA PHE A 292 20.19 11.67 21.61
C PHE A 292 20.46 13.14 21.97
N LYS A 293 21.64 13.66 21.64
CA LYS A 293 21.97 15.09 21.82
C LYS A 293 21.06 15.99 20.99
N GLU A 294 20.75 15.60 19.76
CA GLU A 294 19.84 16.36 18.91
C GLU A 294 18.39 16.27 19.43
N GLU A 295 17.93 15.09 19.87
CA GLU A 295 16.63 14.90 20.52
C GLU A 295 16.50 15.78 21.78
N PHE A 296 17.55 15.84 22.63
CA PHE A 296 17.57 16.69 23.82
C PHE A 296 17.54 18.18 23.50
N LYS A 297 18.31 18.60 22.49
CA LYS A 297 18.33 19.99 22.02
C LYS A 297 16.95 20.40 21.51
N ASN A 298 16.32 19.54 20.71
CA ASN A 298 14.97 19.77 20.19
C ASN A 298 13.94 19.83 21.32
N PHE A 299 14.02 18.92 22.31
CA PHE A 299 13.19 18.97 23.51
C PHE A 299 13.36 20.30 24.27
N ARG A 300 14.61 20.75 24.46
CA ARG A 300 14.92 22.01 25.16
C ARG A 300 14.35 23.23 24.43
N GLU A 301 14.47 23.28 23.11
CA GLU A 301 13.89 24.37 22.31
C GLU A 301 12.34 24.32 22.34
N THR A 302 11.76 23.12 22.31
CA THR A 302 10.31 22.93 22.49
C THR A 302 9.84 23.46 23.84
N ALA A 303 10.51 23.06 24.92
CA ALA A 303 10.21 23.52 26.28
C ALA A 303 10.32 25.05 26.42
N LYS A 304 11.34 25.66 25.81
CA LYS A 304 11.48 27.13 25.78
C LYS A 304 10.33 27.80 25.03
N SER A 305 9.91 27.23 23.90
CA SER A 305 8.78 27.76 23.12
C SER A 305 7.49 27.69 23.92
N THR A 306 7.17 26.51 24.48
CA THR A 306 5.99 26.30 25.35
C THR A 306 5.99 27.25 26.55
N LEU A 307 7.14 27.44 27.20
CA LEU A 307 7.28 28.36 28.31
C LEU A 307 7.08 29.83 27.89
N ASN A 308 7.48 30.21 26.68
CA ASN A 308 7.29 31.56 26.16
C ASN A 308 5.85 31.82 25.73
N GLU A 309 5.14 30.81 25.23
CA GLU A 309 3.70 30.85 24.97
C GLU A 309 2.90 30.94 26.28
N ALA A 310 3.24 30.11 27.27
CA ALA A 310 2.59 30.12 28.59
C ALA A 310 2.75 31.47 29.32
N LYS A 311 3.85 32.19 29.10
CA LYS A 311 4.04 33.56 29.63
C LYS A 311 3.16 34.62 28.97
N LYS A 312 2.71 34.38 27.73
CA LYS A 312 1.83 35.31 26.99
C LYS A 312 0.37 35.14 27.41
N ASP A 313 0.02 33.97 27.94
CA ASP A 313 -1.30 33.69 28.47
C ASP A 313 -1.46 34.31 29.88
N LYS A 314 -2.38 35.27 30.01
CA LYS A 314 -2.66 35.97 31.28
C LYS A 314 -3.39 35.10 32.31
N THR A 315 -3.86 33.90 31.92
CA THR A 315 -4.61 32.97 32.78
C THR A 315 -3.72 31.96 33.52
N ILE A 316 -2.44 31.86 33.17
CA ILE A 316 -1.51 30.88 33.77
C ILE A 316 -0.78 31.48 34.98
N ASN A 317 -0.88 30.81 36.13
CA ASN A 317 -0.27 31.22 37.40
C ASN A 317 1.27 31.29 37.31
N LYS A 318 1.87 32.42 37.71
CA LYS A 318 3.33 32.65 37.76
C LYS A 318 4.08 31.67 38.68
N GLU A 319 3.40 31.07 39.67
CA GLU A 319 3.96 30.05 40.56
C GLU A 319 4.31 28.76 39.79
N ASN A 320 3.39 28.25 38.96
CA ASN A 320 3.57 27.02 38.17
C ASN A 320 4.74 27.15 37.18
N VAL A 321 4.94 28.34 36.63
CA VAL A 321 6.07 28.67 35.73
C VAL A 321 7.42 28.63 36.47
N LYS A 322 7.46 28.95 37.77
CA LYS A 322 8.69 28.87 38.59
C LYS A 322 9.02 27.42 38.94
N GLU A 323 8.00 26.63 39.27
CA GLU A 323 8.16 25.22 39.64
C GLU A 323 8.68 24.39 38.46
N LEU A 324 8.08 24.54 37.28
CA LEU A 324 8.56 23.91 36.03
C LEU A 324 10.04 24.24 35.71
N LYS A 325 10.49 25.47 35.99
CA LYS A 325 11.90 25.85 35.82
C LYS A 325 12.83 25.20 36.84
N LYS A 326 12.35 24.98 38.07
CA LYS A 326 13.12 24.33 39.14
C LYS A 326 13.30 22.86 38.81
N ASP A 327 12.25 22.19 38.37
CA ASP A 327 12.27 20.77 37.99
C ASP A 327 13.18 20.53 36.80
N ALA A 328 13.07 21.35 35.75
CA ALA A 328 13.95 21.27 34.58
C ALA A 328 15.44 21.41 34.94
N LYS A 329 15.78 22.32 35.87
CA LYS A 329 17.17 22.53 36.33
C LYS A 329 17.67 21.38 37.20
N SER A 330 16.84 20.88 38.13
CA SER A 330 17.21 19.73 38.98
C SER A 330 17.48 18.51 38.11
N PHE A 331 16.63 18.29 37.13
CA PHE A 331 16.74 17.18 36.20
C PHE A 331 17.97 17.25 35.29
N GLU A 332 18.30 18.43 34.72
CA GLU A 332 19.53 18.62 33.93
C GLU A 332 20.78 18.27 34.76
N LYS A 333 20.78 18.64 36.04
CA LYS A 333 21.86 18.33 36.99
C LYS A 333 21.98 16.83 37.28
N ASP A 334 20.86 16.14 37.53
CA ASP A 334 20.85 14.70 37.82
C ASP A 334 21.26 13.88 36.60
N GLY A 335 20.81 14.28 35.41
CA GLY A 335 21.24 13.65 34.17
C GLY A 335 22.75 13.76 33.91
N MET A 336 23.33 14.94 34.14
CA MET A 336 24.78 15.13 34.04
C MET A 336 25.56 14.31 35.10
N LYS A 337 24.98 14.12 36.30
CA LYS A 337 25.59 13.30 37.36
C LYS A 337 25.63 11.82 36.95
N GLN A 338 24.54 11.28 36.42
CA GLN A 338 24.47 9.90 35.94
C GLN A 338 25.44 9.63 34.79
N GLU A 339 25.56 10.54 33.82
CA GLU A 339 26.52 10.41 32.70
C GLU A 339 27.97 10.36 33.22
N LYS A 340 28.31 11.19 34.21
CA LYS A 340 29.64 11.20 34.82
C LYS A 340 29.94 9.87 35.52
N GLU A 341 29.00 9.30 36.26
CA GLU A 341 29.19 8.02 36.93
C GLU A 341 29.40 6.88 35.93
N LEU A 342 28.61 6.82 34.87
CA LEU A 342 28.78 5.80 33.84
C LEU A 342 30.15 5.91 33.13
N LYS A 343 30.59 7.13 32.81
CA LYS A 343 31.95 7.34 32.25
C LYS A 343 33.04 6.88 33.20
N LYS A 344 32.85 7.00 34.53
CA LYS A 344 33.80 6.47 35.51
C LYS A 344 33.81 4.94 35.51
N GLU A 345 32.65 4.29 35.49
CA GLU A 345 32.55 2.83 35.42
C GLU A 345 33.22 2.28 34.14
N LEU A 346 32.97 2.91 32.99
CA LEU A 346 33.60 2.52 31.73
C LEU A 346 35.13 2.68 31.77
N LYS A 347 35.63 3.73 32.44
CA LYS A 347 37.07 3.90 32.67
C LYS A 347 37.63 2.83 33.59
N ARG A 348 36.91 2.43 34.64
CA ARG A 348 37.29 1.34 35.56
C ARG A 348 37.37 0.00 34.82
N ALA A 349 36.32 -0.38 34.10
CA ALA A 349 36.30 -1.62 33.30
C ALA A 349 37.46 -1.68 32.28
N ASN A 350 37.76 -0.58 31.60
CA ASN A 350 38.92 -0.51 30.70
C ASN A 350 40.27 -0.63 31.43
N LYS A 351 40.38 -0.10 32.66
CA LYS A 351 41.58 -0.20 33.48
C LYS A 351 41.79 -1.64 33.96
N ASP A 352 40.72 -2.29 34.41
CA ASP A 352 40.75 -3.68 34.88
C ASP A 352 41.15 -4.62 33.75
N PHE A 353 40.61 -4.43 32.56
CA PHE A 353 41.04 -5.14 31.36
C PHE A 353 42.51 -4.94 31.01
N LYS A 354 43.02 -3.70 31.09
CA LYS A 354 44.44 -3.43 30.86
C LYS A 354 45.32 -4.09 31.93
N LYS A 355 44.85 -4.19 33.17
CA LYS A 355 45.54 -4.85 34.28
C LYS A 355 45.58 -6.36 34.07
N GLU A 356 44.45 -6.95 33.67
CA GLU A 356 44.34 -8.38 33.37
C GLU A 356 45.22 -8.76 32.17
N LYS A 357 45.28 -7.90 31.13
CA LYS A 357 46.24 -8.02 30.02
C LYS A 357 47.70 -7.98 30.48
N LYS A 358 48.05 -7.17 31.49
CA LYS A 358 49.42 -7.14 32.06
C LYS A 358 49.72 -8.39 32.88
N ASN A 359 48.79 -8.83 33.72
CA ASN A 359 48.95 -10.03 34.54
C ASN A 359 49.09 -11.30 33.68
N GLN A 360 48.41 -11.38 32.54
CA GLN A 360 48.57 -12.48 31.59
C GLN A 360 49.92 -12.45 30.84
N LYS A 361 50.52 -11.27 30.66
CA LYS A 361 51.89 -11.16 30.11
C LYS A 361 52.97 -11.54 31.11
N GLY A 362 52.78 -11.26 32.41
CA GLY A 362 53.71 -11.66 33.47
C GLY A 362 53.78 -13.18 33.63
N LYS A 363 52.62 -13.86 33.64
CA LYS A 363 52.54 -15.32 33.71
C LYS A 363 53.07 -16.08 32.48
N GLN A 364 53.33 -15.39 31.36
CA GLN A 364 54.01 -15.98 30.21
C GLN A 364 55.53 -15.92 30.34
N HIS A 365 56.08 -15.01 31.15
CA HIS A 365 57.52 -14.90 31.36
C HIS A 365 58.02 -15.88 32.44
N ASP A 366 57.21 -16.15 33.46
CA ASP A 366 57.55 -17.09 34.54
C ASP A 366 57.45 -18.59 34.13
N ASN A 367 57.12 -18.88 32.87
CA ASN A 367 56.99 -20.24 32.31
C ASN A 367 57.98 -20.52 31.16
N GLU A 368 58.95 -19.62 30.92
CA GLU A 368 59.99 -19.77 29.89
C GLU A 368 61.43 -19.72 30.45
N ASP A 369 61.62 -19.81 31.77
CA ASP A 369 62.94 -20.06 32.40
C ASP A 369 63.04 -21.48 32.98
#